data_AF-A0A376ABT5-F1
#
_entry.id   AF-A0A376ABT5-F1
#
_cell.length_a   1.000
_cell.length_b   1.000
_cell.length_c   1.000
_cell.angle_alpha   90.00
_cell.angle_beta   90.00
_cell.angle_gamma   90.00
#
_symmetry.space_group_name_H-M   'P 1'
#
loop_
_entity.id
_entity.type
_entity.pdbx_description
1 polymer ?
#
loop_
_entity_poly.entity_id
_entity_poly.type
_entity_poly.pdbx_seq_one_letter_code
_entity_poly.pdbx_strand_id
1 'polypeptide(L)' 'MPSYPFLFEVKDSPSKGDKIVDLPVEYAPGSGVVVAKADAISLVAYLKSLDRTYPAPTDSLRDDGYSTVEAETK' A
#
# COMPACT_ATOMS: atom_id res chain seq x y z
N MET A 1 4.17 9.71 -2.94
CA MET A 1 4.37 9.31 -1.53
C MET A 1 5.85 9.46 -1.20
N PRO A 2 6.21 9.97 -0.02
CA PRO A 2 7.59 9.98 0.45
C PRO A 2 8.08 8.56 0.73
N SER A 3 9.39 8.34 0.68
CA SER A 3 10.02 7.08 1.09
C SER A 3 10.05 6.96 2.62
N TYR A 4 9.95 5.73 3.14
CA TYR A 4 10.01 5.41 4.57
C TYR A 4 11.28 4.61 4.94
N PRO A 5 12.50 5.15 4.69
CA PRO A 5 13.74 4.39 4.89
C PRO A 5 14.00 4.01 6.34
N PHE A 6 13.46 4.77 7.31
CA PHE A 6 13.67 4.54 8.74
C PHE A 6 13.09 3.18 9.24
N LEU A 7 12.17 2.58 8.47
CA LEU A 7 11.59 1.26 8.74
C LEU A 7 12.52 0.09 8.38
N PHE A 8 13.65 0.37 7.73
CA PHE A 8 14.61 -0.62 7.26
C PHE A 8 15.99 -0.37 7.87
N GLU A 9 16.81 -1.41 7.88
CA GLU A 9 18.21 -1.33 8.27
C GLU A 9 19.06 -2.26 7.41
N VAL A 10 20.34 -1.93 7.26
CA VAL A 10 21.32 -2.78 6.58
C VAL A 10 22.06 -3.58 7.65
N LYS A 11 22.09 -4.90 7.48
CA LYS A 11 22.83 -5.82 8.34
C LYS A 11 23.78 -6.66 7.50
N ASP A 12 25.02 -6.79 7.95
CA ASP A 12 25.99 -7.67 7.29
C ASP A 12 25.67 -9.16 7.49
N SER A 13 25.07 -9.49 8.64
CA SER A 13 24.67 -10.85 9.00
C SER A 13 23.26 -10.83 9.60
N PRO A 14 22.21 -11.09 8.80
CA PRO A 14 20.84 -11.12 9.29
C PRO A 14 20.62 -12.33 10.20
N SER A 15 19.82 -12.14 11.26
CA SER A 15 19.43 -13.24 12.14
C SER A 15 18.36 -14.12 11.48
N LYS A 16 18.19 -15.36 11.96
CA LYS A 16 17.18 -16.30 11.41
C LYS A 16 15.74 -15.77 11.50
N GLY A 17 15.47 -14.82 12.40
CA GLY A 17 14.17 -14.16 12.56
C GLY A 17 13.98 -12.88 11.73
N ASP A 18 15.03 -12.40 11.07
CA ASP A 18 14.99 -11.16 10.32
C ASP A 18 14.28 -11.34 8.98
N LYS A 19 13.44 -10.38 8.60
CA LYS A 19 12.78 -10.38 7.29
C LYS A 19 13.64 -9.64 6.28
N ILE A 20 14.36 -10.39 5.46
CA ILE A 20 15.17 -9.86 4.36
C ILE A 20 14.27 -9.30 3.26
N VAL A 21 14.65 -8.14 2.73
CA VAL A 21 14.01 -7.48 1.59
C VAL A 21 14.92 -7.64 0.39
N ASP A 22 14.46 -8.38 -0.61
CA ASP A 22 15.20 -8.56 -1.86
C ASP A 22 15.13 -7.28 -2.69
N LEU A 23 16.29 -6.65 -2.91
CA LEU A 23 16.42 -5.44 -3.71
C LEU A 23 17.16 -5.76 -5.01
N PRO A 24 16.77 -5.15 -6.14
CA PRO A 24 17.59 -5.17 -7.35
C PRO A 24 18.98 -4.60 -7.06
N VAL A 25 20.02 -5.13 -7.74
CA VAL A 25 21.42 -4.79 -7.50
C VAL A 25 21.69 -3.27 -7.60
N GLU A 26 20.96 -2.56 -8.48
CA GLU A 26 21.07 -1.12 -8.65
C GLU A 26 20.64 -0.29 -7.42
N TYR A 27 19.82 -0.87 -6.55
CA TYR A 27 19.30 -0.24 -5.33
C TYR A 27 19.77 -0.93 -4.04
N ALA A 28 20.50 -2.03 -4.17
CA ALA A 28 21.06 -2.74 -3.04
C ALA A 28 22.22 -1.94 -2.42
N PRO A 29 22.40 -2.01 -1.09
CA PRO A 29 23.57 -1.42 -0.46
C PRO A 29 24.84 -2.13 -0.94
N GLY A 30 25.96 -1.41 -1.01
CA GLY A 30 27.24 -1.95 -1.50
C GLY A 30 27.79 -3.13 -0.68
N SER A 31 27.34 -3.27 0.58
CA SER A 31 27.58 -4.43 1.42
C SER A 31 26.39 -4.69 2.35
N GLY A 32 26.20 -5.96 2.72
CA GLY A 32 25.13 -6.39 3.62
C GLY A 32 23.77 -6.57 2.92
N VAL A 33 22.76 -6.87 3.72
CA VAL A 33 21.38 -7.13 3.28
C VAL A 33 20.42 -6.19 4.00
N VAL A 34 19.38 -5.76 3.28
CA VAL A 34 18.33 -4.91 3.85
C VAL A 34 17.34 -5.79 4.60
N VAL A 35 17.11 -5.44 5.86
CA VAL A 35 16.18 -6.11 6.76
C VAL A 35 15.06 -5.14 7.14
N ALA A 36 13.84 -5.65 7.16
CA ALA A 36 12.67 -4.93 7.67
C ALA A 36 12.65 -4.98 9.20
N LYS A 37 12.56 -3.80 9.84
CA LYS A 37 12.39 -3.69 11.29
C LYS A 37 10.99 -4.17 11.71
N ALA A 38 10.82 -4.44 13.01
CA ALA A 38 9.54 -4.82 13.59
C ALA A 38 8.40 -3.82 13.27
N ASP A 39 8.72 -2.52 13.22
CA ASP A 39 7.76 -1.47 12.87
C ASP A 39 7.24 -1.60 11.44
N ALA A 40 8.12 -1.97 10.49
CA ALA A 40 7.74 -2.20 9.11
C ALA A 40 6.77 -3.37 8.98
N ILE A 41 7.05 -4.46 9.70
CA ILE A 41 6.20 -5.65 9.71
C ILE A 41 4.85 -5.35 10.33
N SER A 42 4.83 -4.64 11.46
CA SER A 42 3.60 -4.22 12.14
C SER A 42 2.76 -3.29 11.27
N LEU A 43 3.39 -2.35 10.58
CA LEU A 43 2.69 -1.45 9.66
C LEU A 43 2.05 -2.21 8.49
N VAL A 44 2.77 -3.13 7.85
CA VAL A 44 2.22 -3.94 6.76
C VAL A 44 1.10 -4.85 7.27
N ALA A 45 1.24 -5.43 8.46
CA ALA A 45 0.21 -6.25 9.08
C ALA A 45 -1.07 -5.42 9.32
N TYR A 46 -0.93 -4.21 9.87
CA TYR A 46 -2.04 -3.27 10.04
C TYR A 46 -2.69 -2.93 8.70
N LEU A 47 -1.91 -2.54 7.69
CA LEU A 47 -2.45 -2.20 6.37
C LEU A 47 -3.22 -3.36 5.73
N LYS A 48 -2.77 -4.60 5.94
CA LYS A 48 -3.46 -5.80 5.47
C LYS A 48 -4.73 -6.13 6.27
N SER A 49 -4.81 -5.75 7.55
CA SER A 49 -6.00 -5.98 8.37
C SER A 49 -7.11 -4.97 8.12
N LEU A 50 -6.84 -3.87 7.40
CA LEU A 50 -7.86 -2.90 7.05
C LEU A 50 -8.82 -3.51 6.01
N ASP A 51 -10.03 -3.84 6.47
CA ASP A 51 -11.15 -4.10 5.57
C ASP A 51 -11.64 -2.77 4.98
N ARG A 52 -11.43 -2.60 3.68
CA ARG A 52 -11.89 -1.45 2.89
C ARG A 52 -13.02 -1.83 1.94
N THR A 53 -13.74 -2.90 2.27
CA THR A 53 -14.92 -3.33 1.52
C THR A 53 -16.09 -2.43 1.90
N TYR A 54 -16.27 -1.35 1.15
CA TYR A 54 -17.45 -0.49 1.27
C TYR A 54 -18.43 -0.86 0.17
N PRO A 55 -19.72 -1.08 0.49
CA PRO A 55 -20.74 -1.22 -0.54
C PRO A 55 -20.76 0.06 -1.38
N ALA A 56 -20.89 -0.09 -2.70
CA ALA A 56 -21.17 1.05 -3.56
C ALA A 56 -22.49 1.69 -3.09
N PRO A 57 -22.57 3.04 -2.97
CA PRO A 57 -23.82 3.68 -2.64
C PRO A 57 -24.85 3.33 -3.72
N THR A 58 -26.02 2.84 -3.32
CA THR A 58 -27.10 2.45 -4.26
C THR A 58 -27.70 3.65 -4.99
N ASP A 59 -27.51 4.85 -4.45
CA ASP A 59 -28.07 6.11 -4.91
C ASP A 59 -26.96 7.17 -5.11
N SER A 60 -25.72 6.73 -5.39
CA SER A 60 -24.72 7.69 -5.85
C SER A 60 -25.12 8.13 -7.25
N LEU A 61 -25.86 9.24 -7.34
CA LEU A 61 -25.91 10.11 -8.51
C LEU A 61 -24.46 10.40 -8.91
N ARG A 62 -23.94 9.59 -9.83
CA ARG A 62 -22.72 9.91 -10.56
C ARG A 62 -23.15 10.99 -11.53
N ASP A 63 -23.12 12.24 -11.07
CA ASP A 63 -23.19 13.45 -11.88
C ASP A 63 -23.71 13.17 -13.29
N ASP A 64 -25.04 13.02 -13.43
CA ASP A 64 -25.69 12.67 -14.69
C ASP A 64 -25.63 13.85 -15.68
N GLY A 65 -24.59 14.69 -15.63
CA GLY A 65 -24.40 15.89 -16.44
C GLY A 65 -25.70 16.64 -16.75
N TYR A 66 -25.94 16.91 -18.04
CA TYR A 66 -27.19 17.42 -18.58
C TYR A 66 -28.08 16.27 -19.09
N SER A 67 -28.56 15.38 -18.23
CA SER A 67 -29.70 14.55 -18.61
C SER A 67 -30.95 15.45 -18.70
N THR A 68 -31.22 15.97 -19.89
CA THR A 68 -32.52 16.53 -20.24
C THR A 68 -33.55 15.42 -20.07
N VAL A 69 -34.27 15.44 -18.96
CA VAL A 69 -35.60 14.85 -18.84
C VAL A 69 -36.55 15.61 -19.77
N GLU A 70 -36.35 15.44 -21.07
CA GLU A 70 -37.27 15.83 -22.11
C GLU A 70 -37.58 14.59 -22.95
N ALA A 71 -38.73 13.99 -22.66
CA ALA A 71 -39.69 13.39 -23.59
C ALA A 71 -40.45 12.26 -22.89
N GLU A 72 -41.75 12.23 -23.12
CA GLU A 72 -42.68 11.14 -22.79
C GLU A 72 -43.27 11.15 -21.37
N THR A 73 -44.28 11.99 -21.15
CA THR A 73 -45.64 11.43 -21.00
C THR A 73 -46.70 12.46 -21.41
N LYS A 74 -47.28 12.21 -22.59
CA LYS A 74 -48.67 12.41 -23.03
C LYS A 74 -49.53 13.48 -22.37
#